data_AF-H5S922-F1
#
_entry.id   AF-H5S922-F1
#
_cell.length_a   1.000
_cell.length_b   1.000
_cell.length_c   1.000
_cell.angle_alpha   90.00
_cell.angle_beta   90.00
_cell.angle_gamma   90.00
#
_symmetry.space_group_name_H-M   'P 1'
#
loop_
_entity.id
_entity.type
_entity.pdbx_description
1 polymer ?
#
loop_
_entity_poly.entity_id
_entity_poly.type
_entity_poly.pdbx_seq_one_letter_code
_entity_poly.pdbx_strand_id
1 'polypeptide(L)'
;MTYQEYWQIMFEVYNIARQQGQAGFAIWNTSQILSLAGFPELTQGELQGLWESFDAVASGSLPPEVVQAVEILRTILPEQLQEWLWALVIAEREGRFEEEYAYLVPLGLDRYIQALQLLYSLEEQQAKEMLRDYVEVLARTPGRSWEEVISELQQGGEYDKALAIYEAWFRSQGFPPDQARKKAEEQARLFFFAYAKALAKTGSDADQFERDVNTVLDYLLGLLGNPSKAGQLLNQLLSVLQEISKEQALIQNKALIRTLAQGIIEGWGVENIRQSILVKDKNTGIEKRVVVDIILRDQDYWLEGAQRMVDALFLVNFFTCTGSCDQYGGHIFEWFIAVAAGIDSLLQQYGANFGIIAGLIVDPVNYDQIDEFIFNLALELHNSSAAVFVVWTSPDGQVHFVCIGGGCQQMSAAQRRRHACLIAGKPRNCGAQEINIAKVGPISPKPILPVRITP
;
A
#
# COMPACT_ATOMS: atom_id res chain seq x y z
N MET A 1 -48.87 -22.81 19.35
CA MET A 1 -47.48 -22.44 19.67
C MET A 1 -47.39 -20.93 19.61
N THR A 2 -47.09 -20.30 20.74
CA THR A 2 -46.83 -18.86 20.81
C THR A 2 -45.45 -18.55 20.20
N TYR A 3 -45.21 -17.29 19.86
CA TYR A 3 -43.92 -16.85 19.29
C TYR A 3 -42.74 -17.17 20.23
N GLN A 4 -42.93 -17.04 21.54
CA GLN A 4 -41.94 -17.44 22.55
C GLN A 4 -41.73 -18.96 22.60
N GLU A 5 -42.79 -19.76 22.55
CA GLU A 5 -42.71 -21.23 22.53
C GLU A 5 -41.98 -21.75 21.28
N TYR A 6 -42.18 -21.11 20.12
CA TYR A 6 -41.48 -21.44 18.87
C TYR A 6 -39.97 -21.24 18.98
N TRP A 7 -39.55 -20.09 19.53
CA TRP A 7 -38.14 -19.77 19.69
C TRP A 7 -37.41 -20.66 20.68
N GLN A 8 -38.10 -21.03 21.75
CA GLN A 8 -37.55 -21.95 22.74
C GLN A 8 -37.27 -23.32 22.12
N ILE A 9 -38.16 -23.83 21.28
CA ILE A 9 -37.97 -25.10 20.55
C ILE A 9 -36.82 -25.00 19.54
N MET A 10 -36.74 -23.90 18.78
CA MET A 10 -35.64 -23.69 17.83
C MET A 10 -34.27 -23.63 18.52
N PHE A 11 -34.21 -22.98 19.68
CA PHE A 11 -33.02 -22.91 20.50
C PHE A 11 -32.62 -24.26 21.10
N GLU A 12 -33.60 -25.07 21.54
CA GLU A 12 -33.35 -26.44 22.02
C GLU A 12 -32.83 -27.35 20.89
N VAL A 13 -33.40 -27.26 19.68
CA VAL A 13 -32.96 -28.02 18.50
C VAL A 13 -31.53 -27.65 18.09
N TYR A 14 -31.19 -26.36 18.08
CA TYR A 14 -29.82 -25.89 17.82
C TYR A 14 -28.83 -26.46 18.85
N ASN A 15 -29.18 -26.47 20.13
CA ASN A 15 -28.33 -26.99 21.19
C ASN A 15 -28.14 -28.52 21.11
N ILE A 16 -29.18 -29.27 20.73
CA ILE A 16 -29.11 -30.72 20.53
C ILE A 16 -28.21 -31.07 19.34
N ALA A 17 -28.37 -30.37 18.20
CA ALA A 17 -27.52 -30.56 17.02
C ALA A 17 -26.03 -30.29 17.34
N ARG A 18 -25.76 -29.22 18.10
CA ARG A 18 -24.43 -28.88 18.60
C ARG A 18 -23.83 -29.99 19.48
N GLN A 19 -24.59 -30.52 20.43
CA GLN A 19 -24.12 -31.60 21.32
C GLN A 19 -23.77 -32.90 20.58
N GLN A 20 -24.33 -33.10 19.38
CA GLN A 20 -24.04 -34.25 18.53
C GLN A 20 -22.88 -34.01 17.54
N GLY A 21 -22.16 -32.90 17.67
CA GLY A 21 -21.04 -32.54 16.79
C GLY A 21 -21.48 -32.08 15.40
N GLN A 22 -22.78 -31.84 15.20
CA GLN A 22 -23.29 -31.26 13.96
C GLN A 22 -23.20 -29.74 14.08
N ALA A 23 -22.46 -29.12 13.17
CA ALA A 23 -22.35 -27.67 13.09
C ALA A 23 -23.73 -27.06 12.72
N GLY A 24 -24.50 -26.68 13.75
CA GLY A 24 -25.67 -25.80 13.73
C GLY A 24 -26.58 -25.93 12.50
N PHE A 25 -27.58 -26.80 12.56
CA PHE A 25 -28.68 -26.82 11.59
C PHE A 25 -29.93 -26.17 12.18
N ALA A 26 -30.51 -25.19 11.48
CA ALA A 26 -31.88 -24.75 11.71
C ALA A 26 -32.71 -25.05 10.45
N ILE A 27 -33.72 -25.90 10.59
CA ILE A 27 -34.64 -26.24 9.49
C ILE A 27 -35.66 -25.10 9.36
N TRP A 28 -35.72 -24.49 8.18
CA TRP A 28 -36.70 -23.46 7.84
C TRP A 28 -37.78 -24.06 6.93
N ASN A 29 -38.87 -24.52 7.56
CA ASN A 29 -39.95 -25.27 6.92
C ASN A 29 -39.44 -26.46 6.06
N THR A 30 -40.35 -27.23 5.46
CA THR A 30 -40.06 -28.48 4.74
C THR A 30 -39.15 -28.35 3.51
N SER A 31 -38.65 -27.15 3.17
CA SER A 31 -38.06 -26.86 1.86
C SER A 31 -36.70 -26.16 1.90
N GLN A 32 -36.30 -25.53 3.01
CA GLN A 32 -35.11 -24.67 3.06
C GLN A 32 -34.32 -24.88 4.35
N ILE A 33 -32.98 -24.91 4.24
CA ILE A 33 -32.07 -25.18 5.36
C ILE A 33 -31.17 -23.96 5.56
N LEU A 34 -31.23 -23.37 6.75
CA LEU A 34 -30.24 -22.40 7.20
C LEU A 34 -29.12 -23.19 7.88
N SER A 35 -27.96 -23.27 7.23
CA SER A 35 -26.75 -23.80 7.84
C SER A 35 -26.07 -22.68 8.61
N LEU A 36 -26.01 -22.81 9.93
CA LEU A 36 -25.30 -21.91 10.84
C LEU A 36 -23.88 -22.44 11.12
N ALA A 37 -23.31 -23.17 10.16
CA ALA A 37 -21.95 -23.68 10.24
C ALA A 37 -20.97 -22.51 10.40
N GLY A 38 -20.28 -22.44 11.54
CA GLY A 38 -19.35 -21.36 11.90
C GLY A 38 -19.78 -20.48 13.08
N PHE A 39 -20.99 -20.67 13.63
CA PHE A 39 -21.46 -19.95 14.84
C PHE A 39 -21.63 -20.92 16.02
N PRO A 40 -20.56 -21.22 16.79
CA PRO A 40 -20.58 -22.25 17.82
C PRO A 40 -21.40 -21.90 19.08
N GLU A 41 -21.65 -20.61 19.30
CA GLU A 41 -22.32 -20.11 20.51
C GLU A 41 -23.21 -18.90 20.21
N LEU A 42 -24.43 -19.15 19.69
CA LEU A 42 -25.45 -18.11 19.56
C LEU A 42 -26.32 -18.07 20.81
N THR A 43 -26.52 -16.89 21.38
CA THR A 43 -27.56 -16.64 22.39
C THR A 43 -28.94 -16.61 21.75
N GLN A 44 -30.00 -16.80 22.53
CA GLN A 44 -31.38 -16.74 22.02
C GLN A 44 -31.68 -15.41 21.30
N GLY A 45 -31.16 -14.30 21.83
CA GLY A 45 -31.31 -12.97 21.22
C GLY A 45 -30.53 -12.80 19.92
N GLU A 46 -29.36 -13.45 19.77
CA GLU A 46 -28.58 -13.43 18.53
C GLU A 46 -29.18 -14.35 17.46
N LEU A 47 -29.75 -15.49 17.88
CA LEU A 47 -30.50 -16.37 16.99
C LEU A 47 -31.75 -15.65 16.46
N GLN A 48 -32.47 -14.94 17.34
CA GLN A 48 -33.60 -14.10 16.99
C GLN A 48 -33.17 -12.90 16.12
N GLY A 49 -32.06 -12.25 16.45
CA GLY A 49 -31.52 -11.13 15.69
C GLY A 49 -31.06 -11.54 14.29
N LEU A 50 -30.37 -12.68 14.15
CA LEU A 50 -30.00 -13.26 12.85
C LEU A 50 -31.24 -13.60 12.03
N TRP A 51 -32.31 -14.07 12.68
CA TRP A 51 -33.57 -14.41 12.05
C TRP A 51 -34.37 -13.18 11.61
N GLU A 52 -34.47 -12.15 12.43
CA GLU A 52 -35.10 -10.88 12.10
C GLU A 52 -34.29 -10.09 11.06
N SER A 53 -32.96 -10.21 11.08
CA SER A 53 -32.06 -9.71 10.03
C SER A 53 -32.26 -10.47 8.72
N PHE A 54 -32.57 -11.76 8.82
CA PHE A 54 -32.92 -12.58 7.67
C PHE A 54 -34.28 -12.21 7.08
N ASP A 55 -35.26 -11.76 7.86
CA ASP A 55 -36.53 -11.22 7.32
C ASP A 55 -36.29 -9.96 6.47
N ALA A 56 -35.32 -9.13 6.85
CA ALA A 56 -34.89 -7.97 6.04
C ALA A 56 -34.19 -8.39 4.73
N VAL A 57 -33.39 -9.47 4.76
CA VAL A 57 -32.79 -10.10 3.55
C VAL A 57 -33.82 -10.95 2.78
N ALA A 58 -34.89 -11.42 3.41
CA ALA A 58 -35.97 -12.17 2.78
C ALA A 58 -36.97 -11.25 2.07
N SER A 59 -37.01 -9.97 2.44
CA SER A 59 -37.76 -8.93 1.72
C SER A 59 -37.11 -8.50 0.39
N GLY A 60 -35.86 -8.89 0.14
CA GLY A 60 -35.18 -8.71 -1.13
C GLY A 60 -34.27 -9.90 -1.42
N SER A 61 -34.69 -10.79 -2.32
CA SER A 61 -33.94 -11.97 -2.77
C SER A 61 -32.44 -11.68 -2.89
N LEU A 62 -31.60 -12.56 -2.36
CA LEU A 62 -30.17 -12.59 -2.72
C LEU A 62 -30.06 -12.45 -4.24
N PRO A 63 -29.15 -11.61 -4.76
CA PRO A 63 -28.97 -11.48 -6.21
C PRO A 63 -28.86 -12.87 -6.83
N PRO A 64 -29.64 -13.20 -7.87
CA PRO A 64 -29.67 -14.53 -8.47
C PRO A 64 -28.27 -15.07 -8.80
N GLU A 65 -27.34 -14.18 -9.14
CA GLU A 65 -25.94 -14.46 -9.44
C GLU A 65 -25.19 -15.03 -8.22
N VAL A 66 -25.45 -14.51 -7.02
CA VAL A 66 -24.83 -14.99 -5.77
C VAL A 66 -25.38 -16.36 -5.39
N VAL A 67 -26.69 -16.58 -5.55
CA VAL A 67 -27.32 -17.89 -5.30
C VAL A 67 -26.73 -18.94 -6.24
N GLN A 68 -26.66 -18.62 -7.53
CA GLN A 68 -26.09 -19.50 -8.55
C GLN A 68 -24.62 -19.81 -8.28
N ALA A 69 -23.81 -18.83 -7.88
CA ALA A 69 -22.41 -19.05 -7.55
C ALA A 69 -22.23 -19.99 -6.35
N VAL A 70 -23.03 -19.81 -5.30
CA VAL A 70 -22.99 -20.68 -4.11
C VAL A 70 -23.43 -22.10 -4.46
N GLU A 71 -24.44 -22.28 -5.31
CA GLU A 71 -24.84 -23.60 -5.81
C GLU A 71 -23.71 -24.27 -6.58
N ILE A 72 -23.02 -23.54 -7.47
CA ILE A 72 -21.86 -24.06 -8.21
C ILE A 72 -20.75 -24.47 -7.23
N LEU A 73 -20.39 -23.61 -6.27
CA LEU A 73 -19.35 -23.90 -5.28
C LEU A 73 -19.68 -25.12 -4.42
N ARG A 74 -20.96 -25.33 -4.07
CA ARG A 74 -21.41 -26.53 -3.34
C ARG A 74 -21.21 -27.84 -4.11
N THR A 75 -21.09 -27.78 -5.43
CA THR A 75 -20.78 -28.96 -6.26
C THR A 75 -19.29 -29.33 -6.26
N ILE A 76 -18.44 -28.50 -5.64
CA ILE A 76 -17.00 -28.68 -5.56
C ILE A 76 -16.67 -29.12 -4.14
N LEU A 77 -16.04 -30.28 -4.00
CA LEU A 77 -15.59 -30.76 -2.69
C LEU A 77 -14.41 -29.90 -2.21
N PRO A 78 -14.32 -29.53 -0.93
CA PRO A 78 -13.20 -28.76 -0.39
C PRO A 78 -11.84 -29.40 -0.71
N GLU A 79 -11.73 -30.72 -0.60
CA GLU A 79 -10.51 -31.48 -0.89
C GLU A 79 -10.14 -31.39 -2.37
N GLN A 80 -11.13 -31.44 -3.26
CA GLN A 80 -10.93 -31.31 -4.70
C GLN A 80 -10.44 -29.90 -5.08
N LEU A 81 -11.02 -28.86 -4.47
CA LEU A 81 -10.55 -27.49 -4.67
C LEU A 81 -9.12 -27.32 -4.15
N GLN A 82 -8.80 -27.89 -2.99
CA GLN A 82 -7.45 -27.89 -2.43
C GLN A 82 -6.46 -28.59 -3.38
N GLU A 83 -6.81 -29.76 -3.93
CA GLU A 83 -5.98 -30.49 -4.89
C GLU A 83 -5.71 -29.66 -6.15
N TRP A 84 -6.74 -29.02 -6.72
CA TRP A 84 -6.58 -28.13 -7.87
C TRP A 84 -5.68 -26.94 -7.57
N LEU A 85 -5.92 -26.25 -6.46
CA LEU A 85 -5.11 -25.11 -6.05
C LEU A 85 -3.66 -25.51 -5.79
N TRP A 86 -3.43 -26.65 -5.14
CA TRP A 86 -2.09 -27.16 -4.88
C TRP A 86 -1.36 -27.57 -6.17
N ALA A 87 -2.06 -28.20 -7.12
CA ALA A 87 -1.51 -28.51 -8.44
C ALA A 87 -1.09 -27.23 -9.18
N LEU A 88 -1.96 -26.20 -9.18
CA LEU A 88 -1.63 -24.89 -9.75
C LEU A 88 -0.44 -24.22 -9.04
N VAL A 89 -0.30 -24.37 -7.73
CA VAL A 89 0.84 -23.87 -6.95
C VAL A 89 2.15 -24.53 -7.37
N ILE A 90 2.17 -25.86 -7.50
CA ILE A 90 3.34 -26.59 -8.01
C ILE A 90 3.67 -26.14 -9.43
N ALA A 91 2.67 -26.05 -10.30
CA ALA A 91 2.85 -25.61 -11.68
C ALA A 91 3.38 -24.17 -11.78
N GLU A 92 2.89 -23.24 -10.95
CA GLU A 92 3.39 -21.85 -10.91
C GLU A 92 4.86 -21.79 -10.47
N ARG A 93 5.26 -22.57 -9.46
CA ARG A 93 6.66 -22.67 -9.03
C ARG A 93 7.58 -23.17 -10.15
N GLU A 94 7.06 -23.98 -11.05
CA GLU A 94 7.78 -24.54 -12.20
C GLU A 94 7.64 -23.69 -13.48
N GLY A 95 6.89 -22.59 -13.44
CA GLY A 95 6.62 -21.74 -14.60
C GLY A 95 5.66 -22.34 -15.63
N ARG A 96 4.81 -23.29 -15.22
CA ARG A 96 3.90 -24.08 -16.07
C ARG A 96 2.41 -23.87 -15.75
N PHE A 97 2.05 -22.75 -15.10
CA PHE A 97 0.67 -22.47 -14.68
C PHE A 97 -0.36 -22.60 -15.81
N GLU A 98 -0.06 -22.07 -17.00
CA GLU A 98 -0.97 -22.09 -18.13
C GLU A 98 -1.30 -23.52 -18.61
N GLU A 99 -0.32 -24.42 -18.56
CA GLU A 99 -0.48 -25.82 -18.94
C GLU A 99 -1.37 -26.56 -17.94
N GLU A 100 -1.09 -26.40 -16.65
CA GLU A 100 -1.84 -27.05 -15.58
C GLU A 100 -3.27 -26.49 -15.48
N TYR A 101 -3.45 -25.18 -15.62
CA TYR A 101 -4.77 -24.56 -15.68
C TYR A 101 -5.61 -25.16 -16.83
N ALA A 102 -5.05 -25.24 -18.05
CA ALA A 102 -5.75 -25.82 -19.19
C ALA A 102 -6.11 -27.30 -18.99
N TYR A 103 -5.29 -28.04 -18.23
CA TYR A 103 -5.56 -29.43 -17.84
C TYR A 103 -6.68 -29.55 -16.79
N LEU A 104 -6.71 -28.67 -15.80
CA LEU A 104 -7.68 -28.71 -14.69
C LEU A 104 -9.08 -28.19 -15.08
N VAL A 105 -9.16 -27.27 -16.04
CA VAL A 105 -10.44 -26.75 -16.58
C VAL A 105 -11.44 -27.87 -16.92
N PRO A 106 -11.13 -28.84 -17.81
CA PRO A 106 -12.05 -29.93 -18.12
C PRO A 106 -12.28 -30.91 -16.97
N LEU A 107 -11.47 -30.87 -15.91
CA LEU A 107 -11.64 -31.69 -14.71
C LEU A 107 -12.59 -31.06 -13.69
N GLY A 108 -13.07 -29.84 -13.94
CA GLY A 108 -14.07 -29.16 -13.12
C GLY A 108 -13.64 -27.83 -12.53
N LEU A 109 -12.40 -27.38 -12.76
CA LEU A 109 -11.94 -26.05 -12.34
C LEU A 109 -12.74 -24.93 -13.03
N ASP A 110 -13.29 -25.19 -14.22
CA ASP A 110 -14.20 -24.29 -14.95
C ASP A 110 -15.41 -23.85 -14.10
N ARG A 111 -15.97 -24.76 -13.28
CA ARG A 111 -17.05 -24.45 -12.34
C ARG A 111 -16.61 -23.47 -11.27
N TYR A 112 -15.40 -23.62 -10.75
CA TYR A 112 -14.85 -22.67 -9.79
C TYR A 112 -14.69 -21.27 -10.42
N ILE A 113 -14.19 -21.21 -11.65
CA ILE A 113 -14.06 -19.96 -12.42
C ILE A 113 -15.43 -19.32 -12.65
N GLN A 114 -16.45 -20.08 -13.07
CA GLN A 114 -17.82 -19.58 -13.24
C GLN A 114 -18.39 -18.98 -11.93
N ALA A 115 -18.11 -19.60 -10.79
CA ALA A 115 -18.51 -19.05 -9.50
C ALA A 115 -17.82 -17.71 -9.20
N LEU A 116 -16.52 -17.58 -9.50
CA LEU A 116 -15.81 -16.31 -9.36
C LEU A 116 -16.37 -15.22 -10.30
N GLN A 117 -16.68 -15.57 -11.54
CA GLN A 117 -17.29 -14.64 -12.50
C GLN A 117 -18.62 -14.08 -11.98
N LEU A 118 -19.45 -14.93 -11.35
CA LEU A 118 -20.74 -14.53 -10.80
C LEU A 118 -20.60 -13.72 -9.50
N LEU A 119 -19.69 -14.08 -8.59
CA LEU A 119 -19.52 -13.40 -7.31
C LEU A 119 -18.92 -12.00 -7.45
N TYR A 120 -18.05 -11.83 -8.44
CA TYR A 120 -17.28 -10.60 -8.62
C TYR A 120 -17.64 -9.84 -9.90
N SER A 121 -18.64 -10.31 -10.65
CA SER A 121 -19.06 -9.75 -11.95
C SER A 121 -17.88 -9.62 -12.93
N LEU A 122 -17.11 -10.69 -13.09
CA LEU A 122 -15.89 -10.74 -13.89
C LEU A 122 -16.07 -11.48 -15.21
N GLU A 123 -15.27 -11.09 -16.20
CA GLU A 123 -15.05 -11.90 -17.40
C GLU A 123 -14.18 -13.13 -17.07
N GLU A 124 -14.21 -14.16 -17.93
CA GLU A 124 -13.51 -15.44 -17.68
C GLU A 124 -12.01 -15.22 -17.47
N GLN A 125 -11.40 -14.39 -18.33
CA GLN A 125 -9.99 -14.05 -18.24
C GLN A 125 -9.65 -13.33 -16.94
N GLN A 126 -10.53 -12.44 -16.46
CA GLN A 126 -10.35 -11.72 -15.19
C GLN A 126 -10.49 -12.66 -13.98
N ALA A 127 -11.41 -13.62 -14.03
CA ALA A 127 -11.56 -14.63 -12.99
C ALA A 127 -10.35 -15.59 -12.94
N LYS A 128 -9.81 -15.96 -14.11
CA LYS A 128 -8.55 -16.71 -14.21
C LYS A 128 -7.37 -15.92 -13.64
N GLU A 129 -7.24 -14.64 -13.98
CA GLU A 129 -6.20 -13.76 -13.45
C GLU A 129 -6.31 -13.63 -11.93
N MET A 130 -7.52 -13.50 -11.39
CA MET A 130 -7.76 -13.51 -9.94
C MET A 130 -7.33 -14.83 -9.28
N LEU A 131 -7.64 -15.97 -9.89
CA LEU A 131 -7.16 -17.28 -9.40
C LEU A 131 -5.64 -17.36 -9.46
N ARG A 132 -5.03 -16.94 -10.57
CA ARG A 132 -3.58 -16.95 -10.77
C ARG A 132 -2.89 -16.07 -9.73
N ASP A 133 -3.39 -14.86 -9.48
CA ASP A 133 -2.89 -13.95 -8.46
C ASP A 133 -2.85 -14.62 -7.07
N TYR A 134 -3.91 -15.35 -6.73
CA TYR A 134 -3.97 -16.10 -5.48
C TYR A 134 -2.95 -17.24 -5.46
N VAL A 135 -2.84 -18.01 -6.55
CA VAL A 135 -1.86 -19.10 -6.69
C VAL A 135 -0.42 -18.58 -6.63
N GLU A 136 -0.11 -17.44 -7.23
CA GLU A 136 1.21 -16.80 -7.20
C GLU A 136 1.65 -16.49 -5.76
N VAL A 137 0.72 -16.02 -4.91
CA VAL A 137 0.96 -15.79 -3.48
C VAL A 137 1.29 -17.11 -2.77
N LEU A 138 0.48 -18.14 -2.99
CA LEU A 138 0.71 -19.46 -2.40
C LEU A 138 2.04 -20.08 -2.86
N ALA A 139 2.39 -19.92 -4.14
CA ALA A 139 3.60 -20.46 -4.75
C ALA A 139 4.88 -19.87 -4.17
N ARG A 140 4.89 -18.58 -3.82
CA ARG A 140 6.04 -17.92 -3.19
C ARG A 140 6.13 -18.12 -1.69
N THR A 141 5.05 -18.57 -1.07
CA THR A 141 5.06 -18.91 0.35
C THR A 141 5.92 -20.16 0.57
N PRO A 142 6.89 -20.14 1.50
CA PRO A 142 7.66 -21.32 1.88
C PRO A 142 6.73 -22.47 2.33
N GLY A 143 6.95 -23.66 1.80
CA GLY A 143 6.18 -24.86 2.18
C GLY A 143 6.13 -25.89 1.08
N ARG A 144 6.16 -27.17 1.44
CA ARG A 144 6.12 -28.33 0.54
C ARG A 144 4.77 -29.02 0.48
N SER A 145 3.82 -28.59 1.30
CA SER A 145 2.42 -29.02 1.25
C SER A 145 1.48 -27.83 1.38
N TRP A 146 0.20 -28.08 1.09
CA TRP A 146 -0.86 -27.10 1.31
C TRP A 146 -0.91 -26.65 2.78
N GLU A 147 -0.85 -27.58 3.73
CA GLU A 147 -0.91 -27.29 5.16
C GLU A 147 0.26 -26.43 5.63
N GLU A 148 1.47 -26.71 5.14
CA GLU A 148 2.65 -25.89 5.43
C GLU A 148 2.49 -24.47 4.87
N VAL A 149 2.06 -24.33 3.60
CA VAL A 149 1.83 -23.02 2.98
C VAL A 149 0.73 -22.25 3.68
N ILE A 150 -0.41 -22.87 4.00
CA ILE A 150 -1.51 -22.21 4.72
C ILE A 150 -1.08 -21.84 6.14
N SER A 151 -0.33 -22.70 6.83
CA SER A 151 0.22 -22.39 8.16
C SER A 151 1.17 -21.19 8.09
N GLU A 152 2.06 -21.14 7.10
CA GLU A 152 3.01 -20.05 6.92
C GLU A 152 2.30 -18.73 6.57
N LEU A 153 1.26 -18.75 5.73
CA LEU A 153 0.42 -17.58 5.46
C LEU A 153 -0.29 -17.05 6.71
N GLN A 154 -0.61 -17.95 7.65
CA GLN A 154 -1.31 -17.63 8.89
C GLN A 154 -0.35 -17.26 10.04
N GLN A 155 0.95 -17.58 9.91
CA GLN A 155 1.99 -17.36 10.93
C GLN A 155 3.11 -16.43 10.45
N GLY A 156 2.98 -15.85 9.25
CA GLY A 156 3.94 -14.91 8.71
C GLY A 156 4.10 -13.71 9.63
N GLY A 157 5.34 -13.30 9.91
CA GLY A 157 5.63 -12.20 10.83
C GLY A 157 4.88 -10.92 10.46
N GLU A 158 4.73 -10.63 9.17
CA GLU A 158 4.01 -9.46 8.67
C GLU A 158 2.50 -9.53 8.96
N TYR A 159 1.89 -10.71 8.88
CA TYR A 159 0.47 -10.91 9.22
C TYR A 159 0.23 -10.60 10.70
N ASP A 160 1.04 -11.17 11.59
CA ASP A 160 0.92 -10.97 13.03
C ASP A 160 1.16 -9.50 13.43
N LYS A 161 2.16 -8.85 12.83
CA LYS A 161 2.42 -7.42 13.04
C LYS A 161 1.22 -6.58 12.58
N ALA A 162 0.70 -6.81 11.37
CA ALA A 162 -0.46 -6.10 10.85
C ALA A 162 -1.72 -6.33 11.70
N LEU A 163 -1.95 -7.56 12.15
CA LEU A 163 -3.06 -7.95 13.00
C LEU A 163 -3.02 -7.21 14.35
N ALA A 164 -1.86 -7.17 15.00
CA ALA A 164 -1.69 -6.44 16.25
C ALA A 164 -1.99 -4.94 16.10
N ILE A 165 -1.51 -4.32 15.01
CA ILE A 165 -1.77 -2.90 14.71
C ILE A 165 -3.26 -2.66 14.46
N TYR A 166 -3.89 -3.44 13.59
CA TYR A 166 -5.32 -3.31 13.28
C TYR A 166 -6.20 -3.56 14.50
N GLU A 167 -5.87 -4.54 15.32
CA GLU A 167 -6.64 -4.85 16.53
C GLU A 167 -6.59 -3.70 17.53
N ALA A 168 -5.41 -3.15 17.79
CA ALA A 168 -5.27 -1.96 18.63
C ALA A 168 -6.03 -0.77 18.06
N TRP A 169 -5.99 -0.58 16.73
CA TRP A 169 -6.72 0.50 16.06
C TRP A 169 -8.23 0.34 16.20
N PHE A 170 -8.81 -0.82 15.92
CA PHE A 170 -10.25 -1.05 16.09
C PHE A 170 -10.67 -0.93 17.55
N ARG A 171 -9.87 -1.41 18.51
CA ARG A 171 -10.14 -1.19 19.94
C ARG A 171 -10.19 0.31 20.27
N SER A 172 -9.28 1.12 19.71
CA SER A 172 -9.28 2.58 19.90
C SER A 172 -10.51 3.29 19.31
N GLN A 173 -11.20 2.68 18.35
CA GLN A 173 -12.46 3.16 17.77
C GLN A 173 -13.70 2.74 18.59
N GLY A 174 -13.52 2.00 19.70
CA GLY A 174 -14.59 1.57 20.59
C GLY A 174 -15.20 0.20 20.25
N PHE A 175 -14.60 -0.58 19.35
CA PHE A 175 -15.07 -1.94 19.09
C PHE A 175 -14.77 -2.87 20.30
N PRO A 176 -15.72 -3.74 20.71
CA PRO A 176 -15.47 -4.79 21.70
C PRO A 176 -14.33 -5.72 21.27
N PRO A 177 -13.59 -6.34 22.21
CA PRO A 177 -12.40 -7.15 21.91
C PRO A 177 -12.60 -8.18 20.79
N ASP A 178 -13.67 -8.98 20.84
CA ASP A 178 -13.93 -10.03 19.85
C ASP A 178 -14.28 -9.45 18.47
N GLN A 179 -15.02 -8.34 18.43
CA GLN A 179 -15.36 -7.66 17.17
C GLN A 179 -14.14 -6.95 16.58
N ALA A 180 -13.31 -6.33 17.42
CA ALA A 180 -12.07 -5.68 17.02
C ALA A 180 -11.09 -6.71 16.44
N ARG A 181 -10.95 -7.88 17.10
CA ARG A 181 -10.13 -8.99 16.62
C ARG A 181 -10.61 -9.50 15.27
N LYS A 182 -11.91 -9.78 15.12
CA LYS A 182 -12.47 -10.26 13.86
C LYS A 182 -12.23 -9.28 12.70
N LYS A 183 -12.48 -7.99 12.92
CA LYS A 183 -12.20 -6.93 11.92
C LYS A 183 -10.71 -6.81 11.62
N ALA A 184 -9.86 -6.95 12.64
CA ALA A 184 -8.41 -6.91 12.46
C ALA A 184 -7.91 -8.09 11.64
N GLU A 185 -8.44 -9.29 11.85
CA GLU A 185 -8.10 -10.47 11.05
C GLU A 185 -8.48 -10.28 9.58
N GLU A 186 -9.65 -9.71 9.30
CA GLU A 186 -10.07 -9.37 7.92
C GLU A 186 -9.09 -8.39 7.26
N GLN A 187 -8.74 -7.29 7.94
CA GLN A 187 -7.82 -6.28 7.39
C GLN A 187 -6.37 -6.78 7.30
N ALA A 188 -5.89 -7.54 8.28
CA ALA A 188 -4.56 -8.12 8.27
C ALA A 188 -4.40 -9.12 7.12
N ARG A 189 -5.45 -9.89 6.79
CA ARG A 189 -5.44 -10.75 5.59
C ARG A 189 -5.32 -9.93 4.32
N LEU A 190 -6.13 -8.88 4.16
CA LEU A 190 -6.04 -7.98 3.00
C LEU A 190 -4.65 -7.38 2.87
N PHE A 191 -4.05 -6.96 3.98
CA PHE A 191 -2.69 -6.45 4.02
C PHE A 191 -1.68 -7.50 3.57
N PHE A 192 -1.74 -8.69 4.17
CA PHE A 192 -0.80 -9.76 3.87
C PHE A 192 -0.89 -10.19 2.40
N PHE A 193 -2.10 -10.31 1.83
CA PHE A 193 -2.28 -10.62 0.41
C PHE A 193 -1.69 -9.53 -0.50
N ALA A 194 -1.93 -8.26 -0.19
CA ALA A 194 -1.35 -7.15 -0.95
C ALA A 194 0.18 -7.15 -0.85
N TYR A 195 0.72 -7.42 0.34
CA TYR A 195 2.16 -7.55 0.58
C TYR A 195 2.78 -8.69 -0.23
N ALA A 196 2.24 -9.91 -0.12
CA ALA A 196 2.77 -11.08 -0.80
C ALA A 196 2.73 -10.91 -2.33
N LYS A 197 1.63 -10.33 -2.86
CA LYS A 197 1.53 -10.01 -4.28
C LYS A 197 2.49 -8.89 -4.69
N ALA A 198 2.67 -7.86 -3.85
CA ALA A 198 3.66 -6.81 -4.12
C ALA A 198 5.10 -7.35 -4.14
N LEU A 199 5.46 -8.19 -3.17
CA LEU A 199 6.72 -8.93 -3.13
C LEU A 199 6.87 -9.82 -4.36
N ALA A 200 5.76 -10.34 -4.89
CA ALA A 200 5.79 -11.11 -6.12
C ALA A 200 6.30 -10.27 -7.32
N LYS A 201 5.87 -9.02 -7.40
CA LYS A 201 6.19 -8.08 -8.48
C LYS A 201 7.57 -7.41 -8.34
N THR A 202 8.25 -7.53 -7.21
CA THR A 202 9.53 -6.83 -6.99
C THR A 202 10.75 -7.49 -7.64
N GLY A 203 10.64 -8.75 -8.10
CA GLY A 203 11.70 -9.46 -8.82
C GLY A 203 12.97 -9.63 -7.98
N SER A 204 14.13 -9.25 -8.53
CA SER A 204 15.43 -9.39 -7.86
C SER A 204 15.59 -8.55 -6.58
N ASP A 205 14.70 -7.60 -6.32
CA ASP A 205 14.74 -6.76 -5.13
C ASP A 205 13.87 -7.29 -3.96
N ALA A 206 13.32 -8.50 -4.09
CA ALA A 206 12.37 -9.07 -3.11
C ALA A 206 12.89 -9.04 -1.67
N ASP A 207 14.09 -9.56 -1.40
CA ASP A 207 14.67 -9.57 -0.05
C ASP A 207 14.81 -8.16 0.55
N GLN A 208 15.11 -7.17 -0.30
CA GLN A 208 15.24 -5.79 0.17
C GLN A 208 13.87 -5.17 0.43
N PHE A 209 12.91 -5.42 -0.45
CA PHE A 209 11.54 -4.96 -0.30
C PHE A 209 10.90 -5.51 0.99
N GLU A 210 11.08 -6.80 1.26
CA GLU A 210 10.65 -7.46 2.50
C GLU A 210 11.25 -6.79 3.75
N ARG A 211 12.58 -6.52 3.75
CA ARG A 211 13.23 -5.79 4.85
C ARG A 211 12.67 -4.38 5.04
N ASP A 212 12.38 -3.69 3.96
CA ASP A 212 11.86 -2.32 4.02
C ASP A 212 10.43 -2.30 4.57
N VAL A 213 9.55 -3.21 4.10
CA VAL A 213 8.19 -3.35 4.64
C VAL A 213 8.23 -3.74 6.12
N ASN A 214 9.09 -4.68 6.50
CA ASN A 214 9.25 -5.07 7.91
C ASN A 214 9.72 -3.92 8.80
N THR A 215 10.65 -3.09 8.31
CA THR A 215 11.11 -1.88 9.02
C THR A 215 9.93 -0.94 9.29
N VAL A 216 9.04 -0.75 8.31
CA VAL A 216 7.84 0.07 8.48
C VAL A 216 6.88 -0.57 9.50
N LEU A 217 6.62 -1.88 9.41
CA LEU A 217 5.75 -2.57 10.36
C LEU A 217 6.27 -2.50 11.80
N ASP A 218 7.58 -2.67 12.01
CA ASP A 218 8.20 -2.57 13.33
C ASP A 218 8.07 -1.16 13.91
N TYR A 219 8.23 -0.13 13.08
CA TYR A 219 7.96 1.24 13.48
C TYR A 219 6.49 1.44 13.89
N LEU A 220 5.54 0.93 13.10
CA LEU A 220 4.12 1.04 13.41
C LEU A 220 3.71 0.31 14.69
N LEU A 221 4.36 -0.82 15.01
CA LEU A 221 4.22 -1.48 16.31
C LEU A 221 4.75 -0.62 17.47
N GLY A 222 5.84 0.12 17.25
CA GLY A 222 6.32 1.12 18.20
C GLY A 222 5.30 2.24 18.48
N LEU A 223 4.36 2.47 17.55
CA LEU A 223 3.29 3.47 17.68
C LEU A 223 2.02 2.95 18.33
N LEU A 224 1.98 1.75 18.92
CA LEU A 224 0.77 1.25 19.60
C LEU A 224 0.32 2.10 20.80
N GLY A 225 1.16 3.00 21.32
CA GLY A 225 0.74 4.06 22.24
C GLY A 225 -0.22 5.11 21.62
N ASN A 226 -0.28 5.17 20.28
CA ASN A 226 -1.23 5.93 19.49
C ASN A 226 -1.82 5.03 18.37
N PRO A 227 -2.75 4.12 18.72
CA PRO A 227 -3.29 3.14 17.77
C PRO A 227 -3.98 3.76 16.55
N SER A 228 -4.58 4.93 16.71
CA SER A 228 -5.20 5.69 15.61
C SER A 228 -4.18 6.05 14.52
N LYS A 229 -3.01 6.57 14.91
CA LYS A 229 -1.95 6.90 13.96
C LYS A 229 -1.37 5.64 13.32
N ALA A 230 -1.11 4.60 14.12
CA ALA A 230 -0.56 3.34 13.63
C ALA A 230 -1.48 2.67 12.57
N GLY A 231 -2.78 2.57 12.85
CA GLY A 231 -3.75 1.98 11.91
C GLY A 231 -3.97 2.81 10.64
N GLN A 232 -3.94 4.15 10.75
CA GLN A 232 -4.02 5.04 9.57
C GLN A 232 -2.81 4.85 8.65
N LEU A 233 -1.60 4.85 9.20
CA LEU A 233 -0.38 4.64 8.43
C LEU A 233 -0.33 3.23 7.81
N LEU A 234 -0.80 2.20 8.52
CA LEU A 234 -0.89 0.84 7.98
C LEU A 234 -1.82 0.76 6.77
N ASN A 235 -2.97 1.44 6.81
CA ASN A 235 -3.88 1.51 5.67
C ASN A 235 -3.32 2.30 4.48
N GLN A 236 -2.56 3.36 4.74
CA GLN A 236 -1.88 4.08 3.67
C GLN A 236 -0.80 3.20 3.02
N LEU A 237 -0.03 2.44 3.81
CA LEU A 237 0.91 1.44 3.31
C LEU A 237 0.20 0.35 2.49
N LEU A 238 -0.95 -0.15 2.98
CA LEU A 238 -1.79 -1.10 2.25
C LEU A 238 -2.14 -0.60 0.84
N SER A 239 -2.55 0.67 0.72
CA SER A 239 -2.85 1.27 -0.59
C SER A 239 -1.64 1.24 -1.53
N VAL A 240 -0.44 1.54 -1.02
CA VAL A 240 0.81 1.49 -1.82
C VAL A 240 1.10 0.06 -2.26
N LEU A 241 0.98 -0.92 -1.36
CA LEU A 241 1.18 -2.34 -1.68
C LEU A 241 0.18 -2.83 -2.74
N GLN A 242 -1.08 -2.42 -2.65
CA GLN A 242 -2.10 -2.75 -3.64
C GLN A 242 -1.77 -2.19 -5.04
N GLU A 243 -1.21 -1.00 -5.13
CA GLU A 243 -0.76 -0.45 -6.41
C GLU A 243 0.43 -1.22 -6.99
N ILE A 244 1.43 -1.56 -6.16
CA ILE A 244 2.57 -2.40 -6.56
C ILE A 244 2.07 -3.76 -7.07
N SER A 245 1.11 -4.35 -6.37
CA SER A 245 0.51 -5.64 -6.74
C SER A 245 -0.18 -5.62 -8.11
N LYS A 246 -0.56 -4.43 -8.61
CA LYS A 246 -1.15 -4.19 -9.93
C LYS A 246 -0.14 -3.62 -10.93
N GLU A 247 1.15 -3.60 -10.57
CA GLU A 247 2.25 -3.01 -11.35
C GLU A 247 2.05 -1.50 -11.66
N GLN A 248 1.19 -0.83 -10.88
CA GLN A 248 0.93 0.59 -11.00
C GLN A 248 2.04 1.39 -10.30
N ALA A 249 2.68 2.29 -11.06
CA ALA A 249 3.79 3.11 -10.56
C ALA A 249 4.85 2.28 -9.80
N LEU A 250 5.15 1.08 -10.31
CA LEU A 250 5.94 0.06 -9.61
C LEU A 250 7.27 0.60 -9.09
N ILE A 251 8.01 1.35 -9.93
CA ILE A 251 9.32 1.89 -9.58
C ILE A 251 9.18 2.98 -8.50
N GLN A 252 8.21 3.90 -8.65
CA GLN A 252 7.95 4.96 -7.66
C GLN A 252 7.53 4.36 -6.31
N ASN A 253 6.61 3.40 -6.31
CA ASN A 253 6.08 2.81 -5.10
C ASN A 253 7.13 1.96 -4.35
N LYS A 254 8.03 1.28 -5.08
CA LYS A 254 9.21 0.63 -4.48
C LYS A 254 10.15 1.66 -3.86
N ALA A 255 10.44 2.77 -4.56
CA ALA A 255 11.28 3.84 -4.03
C ALA A 255 10.66 4.50 -2.80
N LEU A 256 9.33 4.69 -2.78
CA LEU A 256 8.59 5.20 -1.63
C LEU A 256 8.83 4.34 -0.39
N ILE A 257 8.56 3.04 -0.46
CA ILE A 257 8.72 2.13 0.68
C ILE A 257 10.18 2.11 1.14
N ARG A 258 11.14 2.11 0.21
CA ARG A 258 12.57 2.16 0.49
C ARG A 258 12.98 3.43 1.24
N THR A 259 12.56 4.60 0.76
CA THR A 259 12.87 5.91 1.35
C THR A 259 12.20 6.07 2.71
N LEU A 260 10.96 5.58 2.85
CA LEU A 260 10.24 5.55 4.11
C LEU A 260 10.99 4.72 5.17
N ALA A 261 11.40 3.49 4.81
CA ALA A 261 12.18 2.62 5.69
C ALA A 261 13.51 3.26 6.09
N GLN A 262 14.22 3.88 5.15
CA GLN A 262 15.47 4.59 5.44
C GLN A 262 15.25 5.80 6.37
N GLY A 263 14.18 6.57 6.17
CA GLY A 263 13.80 7.65 7.08
C GLY A 263 13.60 7.16 8.52
N ILE A 264 12.86 6.07 8.71
CA ILE A 264 12.64 5.42 10.01
C ILE A 264 13.97 4.99 10.64
N ILE A 265 14.85 4.31 9.89
CA ILE A 265 16.17 3.88 10.38
C ILE A 265 17.00 5.08 10.85
N GLU A 266 16.83 6.23 10.21
CA GLU A 266 17.55 7.45 10.57
C GLU A 266 16.93 8.24 11.72
N GLY A 267 15.82 7.78 12.28
CA GLY A 267 15.15 8.36 13.45
C GLY A 267 13.99 9.30 13.11
N TRP A 268 13.58 9.38 11.84
CA TRP A 268 12.44 10.22 11.46
C TRP A 268 11.12 9.58 11.87
N GLY A 269 10.23 10.37 12.48
CA GLY A 269 8.85 9.99 12.69
C GLY A 269 8.05 10.10 11.40
N VAL A 270 7.26 9.08 11.07
CA VAL A 270 6.32 9.11 9.95
C VAL A 270 5.03 9.81 10.39
N GLU A 271 4.63 10.85 9.67
CA GLU A 271 3.35 11.54 9.86
C GLU A 271 2.28 11.04 8.89
N ASN A 272 2.62 10.87 7.61
CA ASN A 272 1.70 10.34 6.61
C ASN A 272 2.44 9.64 5.46
N ILE A 273 1.73 8.73 4.81
CA ILE A 273 2.06 8.08 3.55
C ILE A 273 0.96 8.44 2.54
N ARG A 274 1.31 9.04 1.41
CA ARG A 274 0.40 9.46 0.34
C ARG A 274 -0.74 10.35 0.83
N GLN A 275 -0.39 11.51 1.35
CA GLN A 275 -1.37 12.50 1.80
C GLN A 275 -1.71 13.49 0.69
N SER A 276 -3.00 13.64 0.43
CA SER A 276 -3.51 14.78 -0.34
C SER A 276 -3.58 16.01 0.58
N ILE A 277 -2.77 17.02 0.28
CA ILE A 277 -2.74 18.29 0.99
C ILE A 277 -3.35 19.39 0.13
N LEU A 278 -4.04 20.33 0.79
CA LEU A 278 -4.52 21.54 0.14
C LEU A 278 -3.50 22.64 0.37
N VAL A 279 -2.97 23.18 -0.72
CA VAL A 279 -1.90 24.17 -0.67
C VAL A 279 -2.45 25.47 -1.20
N LYS A 280 -2.43 26.51 -0.37
CA LYS A 280 -2.91 27.83 -0.74
C LYS A 280 -1.76 28.67 -1.26
N ASP A 281 -1.84 29.06 -2.52
CA ASP A 281 -0.91 30.04 -3.09
C ASP A 281 -1.13 31.39 -2.39
N LYS A 282 -0.06 31.93 -1.81
CA LYS A 282 -0.10 33.21 -1.07
C LYS A 282 -0.35 34.41 -1.97
N ASN A 283 0.07 34.35 -3.22
CA ASN A 283 -0.03 35.46 -4.18
C ASN A 283 -1.40 35.47 -4.86
N THR A 284 -1.90 34.30 -5.26
CA THR A 284 -3.18 34.20 -5.99
C THR A 284 -4.36 33.87 -5.09
N GLY A 285 -4.12 33.34 -3.88
CA GLY A 285 -5.16 32.85 -2.97
C GLY A 285 -5.82 31.55 -3.41
N ILE A 286 -5.43 31.00 -4.57
CA ILE A 286 -6.00 29.79 -5.15
C ILE A 286 -5.50 28.58 -4.35
N GLU A 287 -6.42 27.68 -4.03
CA GLU A 287 -6.12 26.42 -3.37
C GLU A 287 -5.86 25.34 -4.43
N LYS A 288 -4.64 24.80 -4.45
CA LYS A 288 -4.26 23.66 -5.29
C LYS A 288 -4.13 22.42 -4.43
N ARG A 289 -4.79 21.34 -4.82
CA ARG A 289 -4.63 20.03 -4.17
C ARG A 289 -3.38 19.38 -4.73
N VAL A 290 -2.48 18.97 -3.83
CA VAL A 290 -1.20 18.33 -4.16
C VAL A 290 -1.09 17.03 -3.36
N VAL A 291 -0.52 15.99 -3.96
CA VAL A 291 -0.21 14.74 -3.25
C VAL A 291 1.25 14.78 -2.81
N VAL A 292 1.50 14.44 -1.55
CA VAL A 292 2.83 14.22 -1.00
C VAL A 292 2.93 12.76 -0.58
N ASP A 293 3.86 12.02 -1.14
CA ASP A 293 3.98 10.57 -0.93
C ASP A 293 4.51 10.22 0.46
N ILE A 294 5.44 11.00 1.02
CA ILE A 294 5.94 10.79 2.38
C ILE A 294 6.00 12.12 3.13
N ILE A 295 5.46 12.14 4.34
CA ILE A 295 5.62 13.22 5.31
C ILE A 295 6.32 12.65 6.54
N LEU A 296 7.53 13.11 6.79
CA LEU A 296 8.31 12.79 7.98
C LEU A 296 8.47 14.00 8.89
N ARG A 297 8.68 13.77 10.18
CA ARG A 297 8.95 14.80 11.18
C ARG A 297 10.03 14.37 12.15
N ASP A 298 10.89 15.31 12.52
CA ASP A 298 11.86 15.18 13.59
C ASP A 298 11.81 16.43 14.47
N GLN A 299 11.33 16.27 15.70
CA GLN A 299 11.15 17.37 16.65
C GLN A 299 12.49 17.88 17.21
N ASP A 300 13.53 17.06 17.11
CA ASP A 300 14.86 17.28 17.65
C ASP A 300 15.91 17.31 16.53
N TYR A 301 15.54 17.88 15.38
CA TYR A 301 16.41 17.91 14.21
C TYR A 301 17.53 18.94 14.37
N TRP A 302 18.79 18.48 14.36
CA TRP A 302 19.96 19.35 14.47
C TRP A 302 20.37 19.93 13.11
N LEU A 303 20.29 21.24 12.92
CA LEU A 303 20.83 21.92 11.74
C LEU A 303 22.33 22.18 11.91
N GLU A 304 23.16 21.39 11.23
CA GLU A 304 24.62 21.47 11.41
C GLU A 304 25.23 22.78 10.89
N GLY A 305 24.68 23.37 9.83
CA GLY A 305 25.19 24.64 9.31
C GLY A 305 24.84 25.82 10.23
N ALA A 306 23.61 25.81 10.78
CA ALA A 306 23.12 26.84 11.69
C ALA A 306 23.44 26.60 13.17
N GLN A 307 23.96 25.42 13.52
CA GLN A 307 24.30 25.01 14.89
C GLN A 307 23.13 25.19 15.88
N ARG A 308 21.93 24.71 15.51
CA ARG A 308 20.73 24.81 16.34
C ARG A 308 19.77 23.64 16.13
N MET A 309 18.97 23.34 17.15
CA MET A 309 17.85 22.40 17.07
C MET A 309 16.62 23.07 16.46
N VAL A 310 15.86 22.32 15.66
CA VAL A 310 14.59 22.73 15.05
C VAL A 310 13.61 21.57 15.04
N ASP A 311 12.34 21.90 14.87
CA ASP A 311 11.30 20.92 14.55
C ASP A 311 11.18 20.89 13.03
N ALA A 312 11.68 19.82 12.42
CA ALA A 312 11.78 19.68 10.98
C ALA A 312 10.63 18.86 10.41
N LEU A 313 10.00 19.38 9.35
CA LEU A 313 9.05 18.67 8.51
C LEU A 313 9.70 18.35 7.17
N PHE A 314 9.65 17.09 6.76
CA PHE A 314 10.27 16.59 5.55
C PHE A 314 9.23 15.98 4.62
N LEU A 315 9.02 16.61 3.47
CA LEU A 315 8.06 16.24 2.45
C LEU A 315 8.80 15.62 1.26
N VAL A 316 8.47 14.37 0.90
CA VAL A 316 9.14 13.66 -0.20
C VAL A 316 8.10 13.20 -1.23
N ASN A 317 8.43 13.34 -2.51
CA ASN A 317 7.64 12.82 -3.61
C ASN A 317 8.50 12.13 -4.67
N PHE A 318 7.90 11.26 -5.48
CA PHE A 318 8.58 10.40 -6.44
C PHE A 318 8.10 10.67 -7.86
N PHE A 319 9.04 10.77 -8.79
CA PHE A 319 8.77 11.16 -10.17
C PHE A 319 9.46 10.23 -11.16
N THR A 320 8.76 9.91 -12.24
CA THR A 320 9.32 9.21 -13.41
C THR A 320 9.48 10.17 -14.58
N CYS A 321 10.53 9.96 -15.36
CA CYS A 321 10.80 10.57 -16.65
C CYS A 321 10.79 9.51 -17.75
N THR A 322 9.75 8.68 -17.84
CA THR A 322 9.62 7.71 -18.92
C THR A 322 9.52 8.42 -20.28
N GLY A 323 10.54 8.31 -21.13
CA GLY A 323 10.62 8.96 -22.45
C GLY A 323 11.61 10.13 -22.46
N SER A 324 11.11 11.36 -22.24
CA SER A 324 11.94 12.58 -22.08
C SER A 324 11.49 13.35 -20.83
N CYS A 325 12.44 13.71 -19.96
CA CYS A 325 12.18 14.60 -18.82
C CYS A 325 11.63 15.96 -19.26
N ASP A 326 11.81 16.39 -20.51
CA ASP A 326 11.31 17.69 -20.99
C ASP A 326 9.78 17.78 -20.93
N GLN A 327 9.07 16.66 -21.15
CA GLN A 327 7.61 16.62 -21.14
C GLN A 327 7.04 16.54 -19.71
N TYR A 328 7.77 15.93 -18.79
CA TYR A 328 7.33 15.72 -17.40
C TYR A 328 7.89 16.78 -16.44
N GLY A 329 8.92 17.52 -16.85
CA GLY A 329 9.54 18.60 -16.07
C GLY A 329 8.52 19.66 -15.65
N GLY A 330 7.50 19.93 -16.47
CA GLY A 330 6.40 20.84 -16.10
C GLY A 330 5.62 20.38 -14.87
N HIS A 331 5.25 19.10 -14.80
CA HIS A 331 4.52 18.55 -13.65
C HIS A 331 5.38 18.50 -12.39
N ILE A 332 6.66 18.10 -12.52
CA ILE A 332 7.61 18.08 -11.40
C ILE A 332 7.82 19.51 -10.87
N PHE A 333 8.07 20.45 -11.77
CA PHE A 333 8.24 21.87 -11.46
C PHE A 333 7.01 22.42 -10.73
N GLU A 334 5.81 22.23 -11.29
CA GLU A 334 4.56 22.68 -10.69
C GLU A 334 4.34 22.10 -9.29
N TRP A 335 4.73 20.84 -9.05
CA TRP A 335 4.64 20.24 -7.73
C TRP A 335 5.53 20.96 -6.73
N PHE A 336 6.81 21.18 -7.07
CA PHE A 336 7.75 21.88 -6.19
C PHE A 336 7.28 23.30 -5.90
N ILE A 337 6.83 24.05 -6.91
CA ILE A 337 6.33 25.41 -6.72
C ILE A 337 5.12 25.42 -5.81
N ALA A 338 4.15 24.52 -6.04
CA ALA A 338 2.96 24.44 -5.21
C ALA A 338 3.33 24.14 -3.75
N VAL A 339 4.12 23.11 -3.48
CA VAL A 339 4.52 22.73 -2.11
C VAL A 339 5.34 23.83 -1.43
N ALA A 340 6.28 24.45 -2.14
CA ALA A 340 7.06 25.56 -1.61
C ALA A 340 6.19 26.77 -1.27
N ALA A 341 5.17 27.09 -2.09
CA ALA A 341 4.27 28.21 -1.84
C ALA A 341 3.45 28.07 -0.55
N GLY A 342 3.06 26.85 -0.18
CA GLY A 342 2.31 26.60 1.06
C GLY A 342 3.08 25.91 2.18
N ILE A 343 4.41 25.85 2.10
CA ILE A 343 5.24 25.22 3.13
C ILE A 343 4.97 25.81 4.52
N ASP A 344 4.80 27.12 4.65
CA ASP A 344 4.53 27.76 5.95
C ASP A 344 3.20 27.30 6.56
N SER A 345 2.17 27.07 5.74
CA SER A 345 0.88 26.54 6.22
C SER A 345 1.04 25.10 6.71
N LEU A 346 1.85 24.30 6.02
CA LEU A 346 2.14 22.93 6.43
C LEU A 346 2.97 22.90 7.72
N LEU A 347 4.00 23.75 7.83
CA LEU A 347 4.78 23.89 9.05
C LEU A 347 3.88 24.24 10.25
N GLN A 348 2.96 25.19 10.09
CA GLN A 348 1.99 25.52 11.13
C GLN A 348 1.06 24.34 11.46
N GLN A 349 0.53 23.65 10.45
CA GLN A 349 -0.37 22.51 10.64
C GLN A 349 0.29 21.36 11.43
N TYR A 350 1.56 21.08 11.13
CA TYR A 350 2.32 20.02 11.79
C TYR A 350 3.06 20.50 13.05
N GLY A 351 3.02 21.79 13.38
CA GLY A 351 3.76 22.36 14.52
C GLY A 351 5.28 22.38 14.34
N ALA A 352 5.75 22.34 13.09
CA ALA A 352 7.16 22.40 12.72
C ALA A 352 7.61 23.84 12.43
N ASN A 353 8.92 24.08 12.42
CA ASN A 353 9.50 25.40 12.15
C ASN A 353 10.65 25.39 11.14
N PHE A 354 10.94 24.23 10.54
CA PHE A 354 11.88 24.09 9.44
C PHE A 354 11.35 23.10 8.39
N GLY A 355 11.36 23.48 7.12
CA GLY A 355 10.83 22.67 6.02
C GLY A 355 11.93 22.10 5.13
N ILE A 356 11.83 20.81 4.82
CA ILE A 356 12.61 20.12 3.79
C ILE A 356 11.62 19.60 2.73
N ILE A 357 11.83 19.96 1.47
CA ILE A 357 11.01 19.53 0.34
C ILE A 357 11.92 18.73 -0.58
N ALA A 358 11.55 17.50 -0.93
CA ALA A 358 12.35 16.64 -1.80
C ALA A 358 11.53 15.99 -2.91
N GLY A 359 12.17 15.89 -4.08
CA GLY A 359 11.72 15.05 -5.18
C GLY A 359 12.81 14.08 -5.60
N LEU A 360 12.46 12.80 -5.72
CA LEU A 360 13.31 11.78 -6.32
C LEU A 360 12.85 11.49 -7.75
N ILE A 361 13.74 11.68 -8.72
CA ILE A 361 13.57 11.13 -10.06
C ILE A 361 14.05 9.68 -10.02
N VAL A 362 13.10 8.73 -10.11
CA VAL A 362 13.38 7.31 -9.89
C VAL A 362 13.98 6.63 -11.12
N ASP A 363 13.75 7.18 -12.31
CA ASP A 363 14.38 6.70 -13.53
C ASP A 363 15.85 7.12 -13.57
N PRO A 364 16.76 6.24 -14.06
CA PRO A 364 18.15 6.64 -14.27
C PRO A 364 18.23 7.76 -15.32
N VAL A 365 18.76 8.91 -14.93
CA VAL A 365 18.85 10.10 -15.80
C VAL A 365 20.23 10.75 -15.72
N ASN A 366 20.71 11.25 -16.85
CA ASN A 366 21.92 12.06 -16.90
C ASN A 366 21.59 13.53 -16.61
N TYR A 367 22.54 14.26 -16.03
CA TYR A 367 22.33 15.67 -15.68
C TYR A 367 21.89 16.52 -16.88
N ASP A 368 22.49 16.31 -18.06
CA ASP A 368 22.17 17.03 -19.30
C ASP A 368 20.71 16.85 -19.79
N GLN A 369 19.93 15.96 -19.16
CA GLN A 369 18.51 15.74 -19.48
C GLN A 369 17.58 16.50 -18.53
N ILE A 370 18.10 17.03 -17.43
CA ILE A 370 17.34 17.68 -16.36
C ILE A 370 17.94 19.02 -15.93
N ASP A 371 19.02 19.46 -16.59
CA ASP A 371 19.79 20.66 -16.28
C ASP A 371 18.94 21.93 -16.41
N GLU A 372 18.19 22.10 -17.51
CA GLU A 372 17.28 23.22 -17.74
C GLU A 372 16.18 23.26 -16.69
N PHE A 373 15.57 22.11 -16.39
CA PHE A 373 14.57 21.99 -15.33
C PHE A 373 15.13 22.39 -13.96
N ILE A 374 16.29 21.86 -13.58
CA ILE A 374 16.96 22.17 -12.32
C ILE A 374 17.32 23.66 -12.24
N PHE A 375 17.81 24.24 -13.34
CA PHE A 375 18.16 25.65 -13.41
C PHE A 375 16.93 26.55 -13.22
N ASN A 376 15.83 26.25 -13.91
CA ASN A 376 14.57 26.99 -13.78
C ASN A 376 14.01 26.88 -12.36
N LEU A 377 14.08 25.68 -11.76
CA LEU A 377 13.65 25.48 -10.38
C LEU A 377 14.52 26.28 -9.39
N ALA A 378 15.83 26.35 -9.64
CA ALA A 378 16.74 27.14 -8.83
C ALA A 378 16.43 28.65 -8.92
N LEU A 379 16.11 29.15 -10.11
CA LEU A 379 15.67 30.54 -10.30
C LEU A 379 14.37 30.85 -9.55
N GLU A 380 13.39 29.95 -9.57
CA GLU A 380 12.11 30.20 -8.92
C GLU A 380 12.20 30.07 -7.39
N LEU A 381 12.94 29.09 -6.89
CA LEU A 381 12.98 28.73 -5.46
C LEU A 381 14.19 29.25 -4.70
N HIS A 382 15.07 30.07 -5.31
CA HIS A 382 16.27 30.59 -4.62
C HIS A 382 15.97 31.33 -3.30
N ASN A 383 14.82 32.01 -3.22
CA ASN A 383 14.39 32.75 -2.03
C ASN A 383 13.53 31.92 -1.05
N SER A 384 13.30 30.64 -1.33
CA SER A 384 12.55 29.77 -0.42
C SER A 384 13.27 29.65 0.93
N SER A 385 12.52 29.75 2.03
CA SER A 385 13.05 29.50 3.39
C SER A 385 13.32 28.01 3.64
N ALA A 386 12.67 27.13 2.88
CA ALA A 386 12.85 25.68 2.96
C ALA A 386 14.16 25.23 2.32
N ALA A 387 14.61 24.02 2.66
CA ALA A 387 15.64 23.30 1.93
C ALA A 387 14.98 22.44 0.85
N VAL A 388 15.23 22.72 -0.42
CA VAL A 388 14.60 22.01 -1.55
C VAL A 388 15.63 21.09 -2.21
N PHE A 389 15.37 19.79 -2.19
CA PHE A 389 16.22 18.77 -2.79
C PHE A 389 15.59 18.22 -4.08
N VAL A 390 16.39 18.19 -5.15
CA VAL A 390 16.09 17.36 -6.32
C VAL A 390 17.18 16.29 -6.37
N VAL A 391 16.78 15.03 -6.29
CA VAL A 391 17.68 13.88 -6.24
C VAL A 391 17.38 12.98 -7.43
N TRP A 392 18.43 12.43 -8.03
CA TRP A 392 18.33 11.45 -9.09
C TRP A 392 19.48 10.46 -9.03
N THR A 393 19.33 9.34 -9.72
CA THR A 393 20.42 8.36 -9.89
C THR A 393 20.84 8.35 -11.35
N SER A 394 22.13 8.38 -11.64
CA SER A 394 22.64 8.23 -13.01
C SER A 394 22.61 6.75 -13.45
N PRO A 395 22.74 6.46 -14.75
CA PRO A 395 22.71 5.09 -15.27
C PRO A 395 23.76 4.13 -14.67
N ASP A 396 24.86 4.66 -14.13
CA ASP A 396 25.91 3.90 -13.43
C ASP A 396 25.58 3.64 -11.94
N GLY A 397 24.44 4.13 -11.45
CA GLY A 397 23.98 3.95 -10.07
C GLY A 397 24.48 5.02 -9.09
N GLN A 398 25.20 6.04 -9.55
CA GLN A 398 25.66 7.14 -8.71
C GLN A 398 24.49 8.08 -8.33
N VAL A 399 24.37 8.40 -7.05
CA VAL A 399 23.36 9.36 -6.56
C VAL A 399 23.87 10.77 -6.76
N HIS A 400 23.06 11.61 -7.40
CA HIS A 400 23.31 13.03 -7.60
C HIS A 400 22.18 13.84 -7.00
N PHE A 401 22.50 15.07 -6.59
CA PHE A 401 21.48 15.98 -6.09
C PHE A 401 21.86 17.45 -6.26
N VAL A 402 20.84 18.29 -6.21
CA VAL A 402 20.97 19.74 -5.94
C VAL A 402 20.20 20.10 -4.68
N CYS A 403 20.67 21.13 -3.97
CA CYS A 403 19.95 21.74 -2.86
C CYS A 403 19.73 23.22 -3.16
N ILE A 404 18.47 23.64 -3.21
CA ILE A 404 17.99 24.96 -3.58
C ILE A 404 17.30 25.63 -2.37
N GLY A 405 17.45 26.95 -2.25
CA GLY A 405 16.79 27.75 -1.22
C GLY A 405 17.67 28.05 0.00
N GLY A 406 17.21 28.98 0.83
CA GLY A 406 17.90 29.43 2.04
C GLY A 406 18.05 28.35 3.12
N GLY A 407 17.14 27.37 3.15
CA GLY A 407 17.24 26.24 4.08
C GLY A 407 18.50 25.38 3.84
N CYS A 408 18.97 25.28 2.60
CA CYS A 408 20.19 24.54 2.26
C CYS A 408 21.45 25.14 2.87
N GLN A 409 21.49 26.45 3.10
CA GLN A 409 22.61 27.16 3.72
C GLN A 409 22.67 26.92 5.24
N GLN A 410 21.55 26.51 5.85
CA GLN A 410 21.49 26.14 7.26
C GLN A 410 21.98 24.71 7.52
N MET A 411 22.26 23.94 6.46
CA MET A 411 22.78 22.57 6.53
C MET A 411 24.25 22.52 6.15
N SER A 412 25.02 21.64 6.81
CA SER A 412 26.38 21.33 6.36
C SER A 412 26.35 20.56 5.04
N ALA A 413 27.45 20.58 4.27
CA ALA A 413 27.57 19.78 3.05
C ALA A 413 27.42 18.28 3.33
N ALA A 414 27.89 17.80 4.48
CA ALA A 414 27.72 16.40 4.88
C ALA A 414 26.26 16.08 5.20
N GLN A 415 25.55 16.99 5.86
CA GLN A 415 24.11 16.86 6.13
C GLN A 415 23.28 16.82 4.84
N ARG A 416 23.58 17.68 3.86
CA ARG A 416 22.89 17.66 2.56
C ARG A 416 23.11 16.34 1.80
N ARG A 417 24.32 15.80 1.82
CA ARG A 417 24.62 14.48 1.21
C ARG A 417 23.87 13.34 1.90
N ARG A 418 23.78 13.35 3.23
CA ARG A 418 23.00 12.35 3.97
C ARG A 418 21.53 12.39 3.57
N HIS A 419 20.95 13.58 3.44
CA HIS A 419 19.58 13.72 2.95
C HIS A 419 19.39 13.19 1.53
N ALA A 420 20.30 13.51 0.62
CA ALA A 420 20.26 12.95 -0.72
C ALA A 420 20.30 11.41 -0.72
N CYS A 421 21.14 10.80 0.14
CA CYS A 421 21.15 9.35 0.31
C CYS A 421 19.85 8.79 0.87
N LEU A 422 19.28 9.42 1.91
CA LEU A 422 18.00 9.06 2.50
C LEU A 422 16.89 9.11 1.44
N ILE A 423 16.80 10.22 0.69
CA ILE A 423 15.80 10.42 -0.37
C ILE A 423 15.93 9.32 -1.44
N ALA A 424 17.16 8.97 -1.83
CA ALA A 424 17.44 7.89 -2.78
C ALA A 424 17.26 6.47 -2.20
N GLY A 425 16.86 6.34 -0.94
CA GLY A 425 16.66 5.03 -0.31
C GLY A 425 17.97 4.26 -0.11
N LYS A 426 19.07 4.97 0.18
CA LYS A 426 20.42 4.42 0.36
C LYS A 426 20.96 4.75 1.76
N PRO A 427 21.95 3.98 2.26
CA PRO A 427 22.62 4.30 3.52
C PRO A 427 23.26 5.68 3.51
N ARG A 428 23.41 6.29 4.70
CA ARG A 428 23.97 7.65 4.92
C ARG A 428 25.23 8.01 4.13
N ASN A 429 26.08 7.04 3.82
CA ASN A 429 27.35 7.21 3.12
C ASN A 429 27.32 6.68 1.68
N CYS A 430 26.19 6.83 0.98
CA CYS A 430 26.00 6.35 -0.40
C CYS A 430 26.84 7.05 -1.47
N GLY A 431 27.73 7.97 -1.08
CA GLY A 431 28.58 8.72 -2.00
C GLY A 431 27.85 9.80 -2.80
N ALA A 432 26.68 10.28 -2.35
CA ALA A 432 25.90 11.29 -3.06
C ALA A 432 26.72 12.54 -3.45
N GLN A 433 26.60 12.95 -4.72
CA GLN A 433 27.34 14.07 -5.30
C GLN A 433 26.44 15.29 -5.47
N GLU A 434 26.82 16.40 -4.85
CA GLU A 434 26.12 17.69 -4.98
C GLU A 434 26.57 18.38 -6.28
N ILE A 435 25.62 18.69 -7.16
CA ILE A 435 25.85 19.49 -8.35
C ILE A 435 25.72 20.98 -8.00
N ASN A 436 26.78 21.75 -8.25
CA ASN A 436 26.77 23.18 -7.95
C ASN A 436 26.24 23.97 -9.15
N ILE A 437 24.97 24.38 -9.06
CA ILE A 437 24.27 25.12 -10.12
C ILE A 437 24.98 26.45 -10.45
N ALA A 438 25.66 27.11 -9.49
CA ALA A 438 26.38 28.37 -9.75
C ALA A 438 27.66 28.20 -10.58
N LYS A 439 28.20 26.97 -10.67
CA LYS A 439 29.36 26.65 -11.53
C LYS A 439 28.95 26.16 -12.92
N VAL A 440 27.69 25.77 -13.08
CA VAL A 440 27.08 25.45 -14.37
C VAL A 440 26.52 26.77 -14.89
N GLY A 441 27.37 27.58 -15.54
CA GLY A 441 26.92 28.84 -16.16
C GLY A 441 25.75 28.62 -17.13
N PRO A 442 25.06 29.68 -17.58
CA PRO A 442 23.96 29.52 -18.53
C PRO A 442 24.48 28.71 -19.72
N ILE A 443 23.98 27.48 -19.85
CA ILE A 443 24.32 26.62 -20.98
C ILE A 443 23.79 27.40 -22.19
N SER A 444 24.73 27.82 -23.03
CA SER A 444 24.45 28.58 -24.24
C SER A 444 23.24 27.92 -24.93
N PRO A 445 22.16 28.67 -25.24
CA PRO A 445 21.01 28.08 -25.90
C PRO A 445 21.52 27.32 -27.12
N LYS A 446 21.25 26.01 -27.18
CA LYS A 446 21.57 25.21 -28.37
C LYS A 446 21.03 25.99 -29.56
N PRO A 447 21.87 26.34 -30.55
CA PRO A 447 21.39 27.11 -31.69
C PRO A 447 20.24 26.34 -32.31
N ILE A 448 19.06 26.97 -32.32
CA ILE A 448 17.91 26.51 -33.07
C ILE A 448 18.40 26.43 -34.51
N LEU A 449 18.73 25.22 -34.97
CA LEU A 449 19.00 24.99 -36.38
C LEU A 449 17.73 25.38 -37.12
N PRO A 450 17.78 26.33 -38.07
CA PRO A 450 16.60 26.73 -38.80
C PRO A 450 16.05 25.50 -39.51
N VAL A 451 14.80 25.18 -39.21
CA VAL A 451 14.00 24.18 -39.94
C VAL A 451 14.09 24.56 -41.41
N ARG A 452 14.84 23.77 -42.20
CA ARG A 452 14.80 23.84 -43.65
C ARG A 452 13.41 23.42 -44.07
N ILE A 453 12.56 24.41 -44.31
CA ILE A 453 11.38 24.21 -45.15
C ILE A 453 11.92 24.12 -46.58
N THR A 454 12.10 22.89 -47.07
CA THR A 454 12.27 22.65 -48.51
C THR A 454 10.93 22.87 -49.22
N PRO A 455 10.93 23.52 -50.40
CA PRO A 455 9.73 23.95 -51.10
C PRO A 455 8.87 22.80 -51.62
#